data_AF-A0A365ZHW2-F1
#
_entry.id   AF-A0A365ZHW2-F1
#
_cell.length_a   1.000
_cell.length_b   1.000
_cell.length_c   1.000
_cell.angle_alpha   90.00
_cell.angle_beta   90.00
_cell.angle_gamma   90.00
#
_symmetry.space_group_name_H-M   'P 1'
#
loop_
_entity.id
_entity.type
_entity.pdbx_description
1 polymer ?
#
loop_
_entity_poly.entity_id
_entity_poly.type
_entity_poly.pdbx_seq_one_letter_code
_entity_poly.pdbx_strand_id
1 'polypeptide(L)'
;MPSSGSPPAGTDLAADGEQVRDLYYERAHLLAVLAHRLAREAVIAYNDPREPALPVLYLDTAAGQISWHLNPKHLSLFDTVPVVQPSDPRAAWDGHDKNTALTRLRALAQLTSPAGESTQTDPVTLSSDIG
;
A
#
# COMPACT_ATOMS: atom_id res chain seq x y z
N MET A 1 43.86 -5.98 -37.41
CA MET A 1 42.46 -6.44 -37.43
C MET A 1 42.11 -6.99 -36.04
N PRO A 2 41.52 -6.22 -35.11
CA PRO A 2 41.02 -6.80 -33.87
C PRO A 2 39.66 -7.47 -34.10
N SER A 3 39.54 -8.71 -33.59
CA SER A 3 38.33 -9.52 -33.59
C SER A 3 37.16 -8.81 -32.91
N SER A 4 36.03 -8.81 -33.59
CA SER A 4 34.72 -8.44 -33.04
C SER A 4 34.25 -9.54 -32.09
N GLY A 5 34.31 -9.28 -30.79
CA GLY A 5 33.59 -10.09 -29.80
C GLY A 5 32.10 -9.86 -29.97
N SER A 6 31.37 -10.88 -30.41
CA SER A 6 29.91 -10.88 -30.32
C SER A 6 29.49 -10.95 -28.85
N PRO A 7 28.50 -10.18 -28.40
CA PRO A 7 27.93 -10.38 -27.06
C PRO A 7 27.23 -11.75 -26.99
N PRO A 8 27.29 -12.46 -25.85
CA PRO A 8 26.60 -13.74 -25.71
C PRO A 8 25.08 -13.54 -25.79
N ALA A 9 24.45 -14.47 -26.48
CA ALA A 9 23.02 -14.53 -26.70
C ALA A 9 22.25 -14.69 -25.39
N GLY A 10 21.21 -13.85 -25.23
CA GLY A 10 19.95 -14.21 -24.60
C GLY A 10 19.99 -14.67 -23.15
N THR A 11 20.28 -13.76 -22.22
CA THR A 11 19.95 -13.94 -20.81
C THR A 11 18.52 -13.44 -20.57
N ASP A 12 17.60 -14.40 -20.41
CA ASP A 12 16.52 -14.41 -19.41
C ASP A 12 15.54 -13.22 -19.29
N LEU A 13 14.89 -12.80 -20.37
CA LEU A 13 13.73 -11.88 -20.28
C LEU A 13 12.42 -12.56 -19.86
N ALA A 14 12.42 -13.89 -19.73
CA ALA A 14 11.22 -14.68 -19.43
C ALA A 14 11.04 -14.93 -17.92
N ALA A 15 12.11 -15.20 -17.17
CA ALA A 15 12.01 -15.36 -15.72
C ALA A 15 11.64 -14.04 -15.00
N ASP A 16 12.01 -12.90 -15.59
CA ASP A 16 11.64 -11.56 -15.10
C ASP A 16 10.12 -11.35 -15.09
N GLY A 17 9.40 -11.88 -16.08
CA GLY A 17 7.96 -11.65 -16.22
C GLY A 17 7.10 -12.35 -15.17
N GLU A 18 7.52 -13.52 -14.68
CA GLU A 18 6.80 -14.26 -13.63
C GLU A 18 7.08 -13.71 -12.23
N GLN A 19 8.35 -13.48 -11.90
CA GLN A 19 8.74 -12.90 -10.61
C GLN A 19 8.17 -11.49 -10.41
N VAL A 20 8.14 -10.69 -11.49
CA VAL A 20 7.50 -9.37 -11.47
C VAL A 20 5.98 -9.49 -11.26
N ARG A 21 5.32 -10.47 -11.88
CA ARG A 21 3.88 -10.74 -11.65
C ARG A 21 3.60 -11.15 -10.21
N ASP A 22 4.42 -12.01 -9.63
CA ASP A 22 4.28 -12.47 -8.24
C ASP A 22 4.49 -11.34 -7.24
N LEU A 23 5.47 -10.46 -7.48
CA LEU A 23 5.68 -9.25 -6.69
C LEU A 23 4.46 -8.31 -6.74
N TYR A 24 3.85 -8.15 -7.91
CA TYR A 24 2.61 -7.37 -8.06
C TYR A 24 1.41 -8.05 -7.38
N TYR A 25 1.42 -9.37 -7.25
CA TYR A 25 0.40 -10.14 -6.52
C TYR A 25 0.53 -9.93 -5.01
N GLU A 26 1.71 -10.15 -4.42
CA GLU A 26 1.95 -9.93 -2.99
C GLU A 26 1.63 -8.49 -2.58
N ARG A 27 2.07 -7.51 -3.38
CA ARG A 27 1.74 -6.09 -3.15
C ARG A 27 0.24 -5.86 -3.13
N ALA A 28 -0.53 -6.49 -4.02
CA ALA A 28 -1.98 -6.30 -4.05
C ALA A 28 -2.65 -6.82 -2.78
N HIS A 29 -2.19 -7.94 -2.23
CA HIS A 29 -2.68 -8.45 -0.94
C HIS A 29 -2.37 -7.50 0.22
N LEU A 30 -1.16 -6.95 0.28
CA LEU A 30 -0.80 -5.97 1.30
C LEU A 30 -1.65 -4.69 1.20
N LEU A 31 -1.89 -4.21 -0.02
CA LEU A 31 -2.77 -3.06 -0.26
C LEU A 31 -4.22 -3.36 0.13
N ALA A 32 -4.72 -4.58 -0.11
CA ALA A 32 -6.05 -4.99 0.31
C ALA A 32 -6.18 -4.97 1.84
N VAL A 33 -5.20 -5.50 2.57
CA VAL A 33 -5.15 -5.42 4.04
C VAL A 33 -5.22 -3.97 4.51
N LEU A 34 -4.43 -3.07 3.92
CA LEU A 34 -4.43 -1.66 4.27
C LEU A 34 -5.78 -0.99 3.96
N ALA A 35 -6.36 -1.24 2.78
CA ALA A 35 -7.64 -0.67 2.39
C ALA A 35 -8.78 -1.12 3.31
N HIS A 36 -8.82 -2.40 3.68
CA HIS A 36 -9.81 -2.93 4.63
C HIS A 36 -9.64 -2.36 6.04
N ARG A 37 -8.40 -2.09 6.46
CA ARG A 37 -8.10 -1.47 7.76
C ARG A 37 -8.55 0.00 7.80
N LEU A 38 -8.46 0.69 6.67
CA LEU A 38 -8.76 2.12 6.47
C LEU A 38 -10.05 2.30 5.65
N ALA A 39 -11.06 1.46 5.89
CA ALA A 39 -12.20 1.29 4.99
C ALA A 39 -13.01 2.58 4.71
N ARG A 40 -13.00 3.58 5.60
CA ARG A 40 -13.73 4.84 5.37
C ARG A 40 -12.96 5.80 4.47
N GLU A 41 -11.65 5.59 4.40
CA GLU A 41 -10.68 6.43 3.73
C GLU A 41 -10.23 5.87 2.37
N ALA A 42 -10.65 4.65 2.04
CA ALA A 42 -10.31 3.96 0.80
C ALA A 42 -11.39 4.14 -0.28
N VAL A 43 -10.98 4.51 -1.49
CA VAL A 43 -11.84 4.49 -2.70
C VAL A 43 -11.07 4.00 -3.91
N ILE A 44 -11.77 3.42 -4.88
CA ILE A 44 -11.20 3.04 -6.19
C ILE A 44 -11.84 3.89 -7.29
N ALA A 45 -11.06 4.40 -8.24
CA ALA A 45 -11.56 5.11 -9.41
C ALA A 45 -10.78 4.76 -10.69
N TYR A 46 -11.41 5.00 -11.85
CA TYR A 46 -10.79 4.89 -13.17
C TYR A 46 -10.62 6.28 -13.75
N ASN A 47 -9.55 6.97 -13.36
CA ASN A 47 -9.41 8.41 -13.63
C ASN A 47 -7.97 8.86 -13.97
N ASP A 48 -6.98 7.97 -14.12
CA ASP A 48 -5.72 8.35 -14.79
C ASP A 48 -5.97 8.40 -16.30
N PRO A 49 -5.91 9.57 -16.95
CA PRO A 49 -6.15 9.69 -18.39
C PRO A 49 -5.07 8.99 -19.25
N ARG A 50 -3.90 8.69 -18.68
CA ARG A 50 -2.82 7.96 -19.36
C ARG A 50 -3.04 6.45 -19.32
N GLU A 51 -3.76 5.97 -18.30
CA GLU A 51 -3.99 4.54 -18.05
C GLU A 51 -5.48 4.30 -17.72
N PRO A 52 -6.43 4.65 -18.60
CA PRO A 52 -7.87 4.68 -18.27
C PRO A 52 -8.48 3.31 -17.96
N ALA A 53 -7.80 2.24 -18.35
CA ALA A 53 -8.21 0.86 -18.06
C ALA A 53 -7.71 0.35 -16.70
N LEU A 54 -6.77 1.07 -16.06
CA LEU A 54 -6.21 0.68 -14.78
C LEU A 54 -6.95 1.38 -13.64
N PRO A 55 -7.57 0.63 -12.72
CA PRO A 55 -8.14 1.22 -11.51
C PRO A 55 -7.03 1.78 -10.62
N VAL A 56 -7.30 2.91 -9.98
CA VAL A 56 -6.43 3.53 -8.98
C VAL A 56 -7.09 3.40 -7.62
N LEU A 57 -6.38 2.79 -6.67
CA LEU A 57 -6.72 2.84 -5.26
C LEU A 57 -6.22 4.15 -4.67
N TYR A 58 -7.10 4.88 -4.02
CA TYR A 58 -6.79 6.07 -3.22
C TYR A 58 -7.03 5.76 -1.75
N LEU A 59 -6.04 6.04 -0.92
CA LEU A 59 -6.17 6.04 0.54
C LEU A 59 -5.88 7.44 1.05
N ASP A 60 -6.85 8.08 1.70
CA ASP A 60 -6.61 9.31 2.42
C ASP A 60 -6.19 9.01 3.86
N THR A 61 -5.07 9.54 4.32
CA THR A 61 -4.53 9.16 5.63
C THR A 61 -4.13 10.38 6.43
N ALA A 62 -3.91 10.22 7.73
CA ALA A 62 -3.37 11.30 8.57
C ALA A 62 -1.98 11.78 8.11
N ALA A 63 -1.25 10.97 7.33
CA ALA A 63 0.02 11.34 6.71
C ALA A 63 -0.14 11.97 5.32
N GLY A 64 -1.37 12.15 4.84
CA GLY A 64 -1.71 12.58 3.48
C GLY A 64 -2.07 11.42 2.56
N GLN A 65 -2.47 11.75 1.34
CA GLN A 65 -2.95 10.78 0.36
C GLN A 65 -1.81 9.87 -0.14
N ILE A 66 -2.14 8.60 -0.37
CA ILE A 66 -1.29 7.63 -1.07
C ILE A 66 -2.15 6.90 -2.10
N SER A 67 -1.58 6.61 -3.27
CA SER A 67 -2.34 6.00 -4.37
C SER A 67 -1.52 4.98 -5.17
N TRP A 68 -2.21 3.97 -5.72
CA TRP A 68 -1.60 2.94 -6.56
C TRP A 68 -2.53 2.51 -7.69
N HIS A 69 -1.95 2.32 -8.88
CA HIS A 69 -2.59 1.51 -9.91
C HIS A 69 -2.70 0.06 -9.45
N LEU A 70 -3.89 -0.51 -9.60
CA LEU A 70 -4.19 -1.91 -9.34
C LEU A 70 -4.26 -2.69 -10.66
N ASN A 71 -3.87 -3.96 -10.60
CA ASN A 71 -4.15 -4.88 -11.70
C ASN A 71 -5.64 -5.27 -11.62
N PRO A 72 -6.43 -5.14 -12.71
CA PRO A 72 -7.84 -5.52 -12.72
C PRO A 72 -8.11 -6.95 -12.23
N LYS A 73 -7.16 -7.87 -12.41
CA LYS A 73 -7.28 -9.27 -11.94
C LYS A 73 -7.34 -9.41 -10.42
N HIS A 74 -6.88 -8.41 -9.66
CA HIS A 74 -6.82 -8.45 -8.19
C HIS A 74 -7.94 -7.65 -7.53
N LEU A 75 -8.87 -7.07 -8.31
CA LEU A 75 -9.96 -6.24 -7.77
C LEU A 75 -10.87 -6.99 -6.80
N SER A 76 -10.98 -8.31 -6.92
CA SER A 76 -11.76 -9.13 -5.98
C SER A 76 -11.20 -9.11 -4.55
N LEU A 77 -9.95 -8.68 -4.34
CA LEU A 77 -9.38 -8.49 -3.00
C LEU A 77 -9.91 -7.23 -2.29
N PHE A 78 -10.54 -6.32 -3.04
CA PHE A 78 -11.03 -5.01 -2.59
C PHE A 78 -12.55 -4.91 -2.66
N ASP A 79 -13.25 -6.04 -2.53
CA ASP A 79 -14.71 -6.16 -2.69
C ASP A 79 -15.54 -5.23 -1.78
N THR A 80 -15.02 -4.84 -0.62
CA THR A 80 -15.66 -3.87 0.29
C THR A 80 -15.30 -2.40 0.00
N VAL A 81 -14.30 -2.15 -0.84
CA VAL A 81 -13.83 -0.79 -1.14
C VAL A 81 -14.73 -0.19 -2.23
N PRO A 82 -15.36 0.97 -1.99
CA PRO A 82 -16.27 1.56 -2.96
C PRO A 82 -15.54 2.00 -4.23
N VAL A 83 -16.07 1.58 -5.37
CA VAL A 83 -15.70 2.13 -6.68
C VAL A 83 -16.52 3.40 -6.91
N VAL A 84 -15.83 4.52 -7.10
CA VAL A 84 -16.44 5.86 -7.20
C VAL A 84 -16.31 6.45 -8.60
N GLN A 85 -17.06 7.52 -8.85
CA GLN A 85 -16.97 8.25 -10.12
C GLN A 85 -15.61 8.95 -10.26
N PRO A 86 -15.09 9.14 -11.48
CA PRO A 86 -13.79 9.80 -11.71
C PRO A 86 -13.66 11.20 -11.08
N SER A 87 -14.78 11.89 -10.89
CA SER A 87 -14.85 13.23 -10.30
C SER A 87 -15.08 13.23 -8.78
N ASP A 88 -15.11 12.08 -8.11
CA ASP A 88 -15.24 12.02 -6.65
C ASP A 88 -14.02 12.71 -6.02
N PRO A 89 -14.20 13.67 -5.09
CA PRO A 89 -13.10 14.41 -4.49
C PRO A 89 -12.10 13.51 -3.74
N ARG A 90 -12.53 12.35 -3.23
CA ARG A 90 -11.64 11.37 -2.58
C ARG A 90 -10.70 10.68 -3.57
N ALA A 91 -11.08 10.65 -4.85
CA ALA A 91 -10.28 10.11 -5.94
C ALA A 91 -9.45 11.19 -6.67
N ALA A 92 -9.36 12.41 -6.15
CA ALA A 92 -8.52 13.45 -6.72
C ALA A 92 -7.06 13.24 -6.30
N TRP A 93 -6.18 12.93 -7.27
CA TRP A 93 -4.75 12.81 -6.99
C TRP A 93 -4.16 14.15 -6.57
N ASP A 94 -3.48 14.18 -5.42
CA ASP A 94 -2.87 15.39 -4.85
C ASP A 94 -1.50 15.77 -5.48
N GLY A 95 -1.07 15.05 -6.52
CA GLY A 95 0.17 15.32 -7.25
C GLY A 95 1.44 14.74 -6.62
N HIS A 96 1.33 13.88 -5.60
CA HIS A 96 2.50 13.28 -4.94
C HIS A 96 3.36 12.43 -5.88
N ASP A 97 4.68 12.57 -5.77
CA ASP A 97 5.61 11.63 -6.39
C ASP A 97 5.77 10.35 -5.56
N LYS A 98 6.55 9.39 -6.09
CA LYS A 98 6.80 8.11 -5.43
C LYS A 98 7.51 8.27 -4.08
N ASN A 99 8.44 9.21 -3.97
CA ASN A 99 9.20 9.43 -2.73
C ASN A 99 8.30 10.00 -1.62
N THR A 100 7.40 10.90 -1.99
CA THR A 100 6.38 11.46 -1.12
C THR A 100 5.45 10.36 -0.63
N ALA A 101 4.91 9.53 -1.53
CA ALA A 101 4.05 8.40 -1.15
C ALA A 101 4.74 7.45 -0.16
N LEU A 102 6.01 7.10 -0.39
CA LEU A 102 6.77 6.22 0.50
C LEU A 102 7.05 6.88 1.87
N THR A 103 7.31 8.18 1.89
CA THR A 103 7.48 8.95 3.14
C THR A 103 6.18 8.95 3.95
N ARG A 104 5.03 9.16 3.30
CA ARG A 104 3.71 9.12 3.94
C ARG A 104 3.37 7.73 4.46
N LEU A 105 3.66 6.68 3.69
CA LEU A 105 3.46 5.30 4.11
C LEU A 105 4.31 4.96 5.36
N ARG A 106 5.57 5.43 5.41
CA ARG A 106 6.41 5.29 6.61
C ARG A 106 5.81 6.00 7.81
N ALA A 107 5.32 7.23 7.64
CA ALA A 107 4.65 7.97 8.71
C ALA A 107 3.37 7.24 9.19
N LEU A 108 2.56 6.72 8.27
CA LEU A 108 1.38 5.91 8.59
C LEU A 108 1.76 4.66 9.41
N ALA A 109 2.83 3.96 9.06
CA ALA A 109 3.30 2.80 9.81
C ALA A 109 3.72 3.15 11.25
N GLN A 110 4.32 4.33 11.45
CA GLN A 110 4.65 4.83 12.80
C GLN A 110 3.39 5.18 13.61
N LEU A 111 2.37 5.74 12.97
CA LEU A 111 1.09 6.07 13.61
C LEU A 111 0.25 4.84 13.94
N THR A 112 0.41 3.75 13.18
CA THR A 112 -0.31 2.48 13.36
C THR A 112 0.39 1.54 14.36
N SER A 113 1.57 1.93 14.86
CA SER A 113 2.22 1.19 15.94
C SER A 113 1.32 1.23 17.18
N PRO A 114 1.07 0.10 17.85
CA PRO A 114 0.34 0.12 19.11
C PRO A 114 1.17 0.88 20.15
N ALA A 115 0.89 2.17 20.31
CA ALA A 115 1.46 2.98 21.37
C ALA A 115 0.58 2.83 22.61
N GLY A 116 1.09 2.10 23.61
CA GLY A 116 0.66 2.24 25.00
C GLY A 116 -0.34 1.20 25.51
N GLU A 117 0.07 -0.08 25.61
CA GLU A 117 -0.25 -0.78 26.86
C GLU A 117 0.62 -0.13 27.95
N SER A 118 0.11 0.96 28.51
CA SER A 118 0.51 1.39 29.83
C SER A 118 0.19 0.22 30.75
N THR A 119 1.17 -0.61 31.07
CA THR A 119 1.11 -1.47 32.24
C THR A 119 0.96 -0.52 33.41
N GLN A 120 -0.30 -0.29 33.80
CA GLN A 120 -0.63 0.27 35.08
C GLN A 120 -0.09 -0.71 36.11
N THR A 121 1.11 -0.45 36.60
CA THR A 121 1.62 -1.05 37.82
C THR A 121 0.75 -0.50 38.94
N ASP A 122 -0.32 -1.23 39.26
CA ASP A 122 -0.97 -1.06 40.54
C ASP A 122 0.12 -1.26 41.60
N PRO A 123 0.35 -0.28 42.51
CA PRO A 123 1.25 -0.51 43.62
C PRO A 123 0.63 -1.61 44.46
N VAL A 124 1.31 -2.77 44.53
CA VAL A 124 1.03 -3.80 45.52
C VAL A 124 1.10 -3.12 46.88
N THR A 125 -0.06 -2.86 47.46
CA THR A 125 -0.16 -2.39 48.83
C THR A 125 0.31 -3.55 49.69
N LEU A 126 1.52 -3.44 50.22
CA LEU A 126 2.03 -4.29 51.30
C LEU A 126 1.06 -4.13 52.48
N SER A 127 0.06 -5.02 52.56
CA SER A 127 -0.71 -5.24 53.79
C SER A 127 0.25 -5.87 54.78
N SER A 128 0.90 -5.00 55.56
CA SER A 128 1.39 -5.35 56.88
C SER A 128 0.15 -5.49 57.78
N ASP A 129 0.24 -6.34 58.79
CA ASP A 129 -0.82 -6.80 59.72
C ASP A 129 -1.49 -8.09 59.22
N ILE A 130 -1.64 -9.17 59.98
CA ILE A 130 -1.86 -9.38 61.43
C ILE A 130 -1.31 -10.81 61.71
N GLY A 131 -0.44 -11.10 62.68
CA GLY A 131 -0.63 -11.00 64.14
C GLY A 131 -0.57 -12.40 64.73
#